data_AF-A0A2V8FJ51-F1
#
_entry.id   AF-A0A2V8FJ51-F1
#
_cell.length_a   1.000
_cell.length_b   1.000
_cell.length_c   1.000
_cell.angle_alpha   90.00
_cell.angle_beta   90.00
_cell.angle_gamma   90.00
#
_symmetry.space_group_name_H-M   'P 1'
#
loop_
_entity.id
_entity.type
_entity.pdbx_description
1 polymer ?
#
loop_
_entity_poly.entity_id
_entity_poly.type
_entity_poly.pdbx_seq_one_letter_code
_entity_poly.pdbx_strand_id
1 'polypeptide(L)'
;MLGTVLGSLAADSDGAAAAPRPAAADDDTARIAKEIAALREELRTERQFTELGTIREAQRVFLRANGKFPDFLEVGFDVWFSVHDWHVRWQQPMMLGRDTLGRYTIALNQTQLILRPDVLGGFIGIAYDNR
;
A
#
# COMPACT_ATOMS: atom_id res chain seq x y z
N MET A 1 58.89 18.41 -72.72
CA MET A 1 59.86 18.33 -71.60
C MET A 1 59.13 17.72 -70.42
N LEU A 2 59.48 16.48 -70.07
CA LEU A 2 59.02 15.77 -68.88
C LEU A 2 59.57 16.42 -67.60
N GLY A 3 58.81 16.35 -66.51
CA GLY A 3 59.27 16.68 -65.17
C GLY A 3 58.25 16.25 -64.10
N THR A 4 58.33 14.99 -63.69
CA THR A 4 57.53 14.36 -62.63
C THR A 4 58.33 14.31 -61.33
N VAL A 5 57.81 14.79 -60.20
CA VAL A 5 58.19 14.44 -58.81
C VAL A 5 56.96 14.79 -57.93
N LEU A 6 56.15 13.84 -57.41
CA LEU A 6 56.28 12.91 -56.27
C LEU A 6 55.79 13.48 -54.91
N GLY A 7 54.80 12.79 -54.32
CA GLY A 7 54.46 12.75 -52.88
C GLY A 7 53.55 13.88 -52.39
N SER A 8 52.47 13.68 -51.64
CA SER A 8 52.10 12.57 -50.75
C SER A 8 50.58 12.38 -50.67
N LEU A 9 50.16 11.13 -50.69
CA LEU A 9 48.85 10.68 -50.21
C LEU A 9 48.73 10.91 -48.70
N ALA A 10 47.65 11.54 -48.26
CA ALA A 10 47.06 11.30 -46.96
C ALA A 10 45.54 11.31 -47.13
N ALA A 11 45.00 10.12 -47.37
CA ALA A 11 43.64 9.82 -46.96
C ALA A 11 43.65 9.84 -45.43
N ASP A 12 42.83 10.70 -44.82
CA ASP A 12 42.48 10.54 -43.41
C ASP A 12 41.05 9.99 -43.38
N SER A 13 41.02 8.67 -43.45
CA SER A 13 39.90 7.83 -43.06
C SER A 13 39.78 7.81 -41.54
N ASP A 14 38.54 7.78 -41.06
CA ASP A 14 38.14 7.34 -39.72
C ASP A 14 38.56 8.19 -38.53
N GLY A 15 37.58 8.93 -38.02
CA GLY A 15 37.69 9.58 -36.73
C GLY A 15 36.41 10.27 -36.28
N ALA A 16 35.23 9.69 -36.55
CA ALA A 16 34.04 10.06 -35.79
C ALA A 16 34.24 9.56 -34.34
N ALA A 17 35.02 10.31 -33.57
CA ALA A 17 35.11 10.14 -32.13
C ALA A 17 33.71 10.42 -31.57
N ALA A 18 32.95 9.36 -31.31
CA ALA A 18 31.76 9.43 -30.50
C ALA A 18 32.18 10.08 -29.18
N ALA A 19 31.72 11.31 -28.96
CA ALA A 19 31.92 12.00 -27.69
C ALA A 19 31.42 11.07 -26.57
N PRO A 20 32.20 10.82 -25.52
CA PRO A 20 31.74 10.02 -24.41
C PRO A 20 30.51 10.72 -23.80
N ARG A 21 29.36 10.07 -23.92
CA ARG A 21 28.13 10.51 -23.24
C ARG A 21 28.45 10.50 -21.74
N PRO A 22 28.13 11.57 -20.99
CA PRO A 22 28.60 11.70 -19.62
C PRO A 22 28.03 10.59 -18.75
N ALA A 23 28.89 9.71 -18.23
CA ALA A 23 28.52 8.63 -17.30
C ALA A 23 27.74 9.14 -16.07
N ALA A 24 27.91 10.43 -15.72
CA ALA A 24 27.17 11.09 -14.65
C ALA A 24 25.66 11.21 -14.94
N ALA A 25 25.25 11.41 -16.20
CA ALA A 25 23.83 11.50 -16.55
C ALA A 25 23.12 10.13 -16.47
N ASP A 26 23.85 9.04 -16.75
CA ASP A 26 23.35 7.68 -16.60
C ASP A 26 23.25 7.28 -15.11
N ASP A 27 24.21 7.72 -14.27
CA ASP A 27 24.18 7.50 -12.82
C ASP A 27 23.02 8.27 -12.13
N ASP A 28 22.81 9.54 -12.51
CA ASP A 28 21.67 10.33 -12.04
C ASP A 28 20.34 9.70 -12.47
N THR A 29 20.24 9.20 -13.70
CA THR A 29 19.03 8.53 -14.18
C THR A 29 18.77 7.22 -13.42
N ALA A 30 19.83 6.43 -13.15
CA ALA A 30 19.72 5.20 -12.35
C ALA A 30 19.29 5.49 -10.91
N ARG A 31 19.82 6.57 -10.31
CA ARG A 31 19.45 7.03 -8.97
C ARG A 31 17.99 7.46 -8.93
N ILE A 32 17.54 8.28 -9.88
CA ILE A 32 16.14 8.70 -9.98
C ILE A 32 15.21 7.49 -10.13
N ALA A 33 15.57 6.52 -11.00
CA ALA A 33 14.78 5.30 -11.19
C ALA A 33 14.66 4.48 -9.89
N LYS A 34 15.74 4.41 -9.10
CA LYS A 34 15.75 3.74 -7.79
C LYS A 34 14.83 4.44 -6.77
N GLU A 35 14.89 5.77 -6.67
CA GLU A 35 14.02 6.52 -5.76
C GLU A 35 12.54 6.41 -6.17
N ILE A 36 12.23 6.42 -7.47
CA ILE A 36 10.87 6.17 -7.97
C ILE A 36 10.39 4.76 -7.61
N ALA A 37 11.27 3.76 -7.69
CA ALA A 37 10.93 2.39 -7.29
C ALA A 37 10.66 2.29 -5.78
N ALA A 38 11.43 2.99 -4.95
CA ALA A 38 11.21 3.08 -3.51
C ALA A 38 9.86 3.73 -3.18
N LEU A 39 9.56 4.89 -3.79
CA LEU A 39 8.27 5.57 -3.65
C LEU A 39 7.09 4.69 -4.10
N ARG A 40 7.26 3.93 -5.18
CA ARG A 40 6.22 3.00 -5.66
C ARG A 40 5.95 1.90 -4.63
N GLU A 41 6.98 1.39 -3.97
CA GLU A 41 6.84 0.34 -2.97
C GLU A 41 6.20 0.85 -1.68
N GLU A 42 6.58 2.05 -1.26
CA GLU A 42 5.94 2.74 -0.13
C GLU A 42 4.45 3.00 -0.42
N LEU A 43 4.12 3.53 -1.59
CA LEU A 43 2.72 3.73 -2.02
C LEU A 43 1.93 2.41 -2.13
N ARG A 44 2.58 1.28 -2.43
CA ARG A 44 1.91 -0.03 -2.42
C ARG A 44 1.61 -0.49 -1.00
N THR A 45 2.55 -0.27 -0.09
CA THR A 45 2.40 -0.63 1.32
C THR A 45 1.31 0.21 1.97
N GLU A 46 1.27 1.52 1.70
CA GLU A 46 0.21 2.41 2.19
C GLU A 46 -1.19 2.01 1.72
N ARG A 47 -1.32 1.43 0.52
CA ARG A 47 -2.62 0.98 -0.02
C ARG A 47 -3.14 -0.31 0.62
N GLN A 48 -2.33 -0.98 1.44
CA GLN A 48 -2.76 -2.19 2.14
C GLN A 48 -3.34 -1.85 3.51
N PHE A 49 -4.64 -2.09 3.68
CA PHE A 49 -5.34 -1.96 4.95
C PHE A 49 -5.12 -3.19 5.83
N THR A 50 -3.87 -3.39 6.25
CA THR A 50 -3.45 -4.56 7.03
C THR A 50 -4.15 -4.60 8.40
N GLU A 51 -4.42 -3.44 8.98
CA GLU A 51 -5.10 -3.26 10.26
C GLU A 51 -6.53 -3.81 10.25
N LEU A 52 -7.17 -3.83 9.07
CA LEU A 52 -8.51 -4.38 8.87
C LEU A 52 -8.49 -5.84 8.42
N GLY A 53 -7.30 -6.43 8.21
CA GLY A 53 -7.16 -7.74 7.58
C GLY A 53 -7.91 -8.83 8.33
N THR A 54 -7.74 -8.87 9.66
CA THR A 54 -8.34 -9.88 10.54
C THR A 54 -9.86 -9.74 10.64
N ILE A 55 -10.38 -8.51 10.69
CA ILE A 55 -11.84 -8.23 10.62
C ILE A 55 -12.41 -8.67 9.27
N ARG A 56 -11.70 -8.38 8.18
CA ARG A 56 -12.11 -8.77 6.82
C ARG A 56 -12.15 -10.28 6.64
N GLU A 57 -11.28 -11.04 7.31
CA GLU A 57 -11.37 -12.51 7.30
C GLU A 57 -12.67 -12.98 7.96
N ALA A 58 -13.00 -12.48 9.16
CA ALA A 58 -14.25 -12.83 9.85
C ALA A 58 -15.49 -12.45 9.01
N GLN A 59 -15.49 -11.26 8.41
CA GLN A 59 -16.54 -10.82 7.49
C GLN A 59 -16.64 -11.71 6.25
N ARG A 60 -15.52 -12.11 5.63
CA ARG A 60 -15.52 -12.99 4.46
C ARG A 60 -16.07 -14.37 4.77
N VAL A 61 -15.73 -14.93 5.94
CA VAL A 61 -16.28 -16.21 6.39
C VAL A 61 -17.80 -16.12 6.53
N PHE A 62 -18.29 -15.08 7.18
CA PHE A 62 -19.73 -14.87 7.35
C PHE A 62 -20.44 -14.62 6.01
N LEU A 63 -19.86 -13.79 5.15
CA LEU A 63 -20.40 -13.43 3.83
C LEU A 63 -20.54 -14.66 2.93
N ARG A 64 -19.57 -15.58 2.96
CA ARG A 64 -19.63 -16.82 2.19
C ARG A 64 -20.79 -17.72 2.63
N ALA A 65 -21.11 -17.72 3.92
CA ALA A 65 -22.18 -18.56 4.47
C ALA A 65 -23.58 -17.93 4.30
N ASN A 66 -23.70 -16.60 4.42
CA ASN A 66 -25.00 -15.93 4.54
C ASN A 66 -25.35 -15.01 3.36
N GLY A 67 -24.41 -14.72 2.45
CA GLY A 67 -24.64 -13.84 1.31
C GLY A 67 -24.75 -12.34 1.65
N LYS A 68 -24.48 -11.96 2.91
CA LYS A 68 -24.40 -10.56 3.37
C LYS A 68 -23.28 -10.36 4.39
N PHE A 69 -22.92 -9.11 4.64
CA PHE A 69 -22.04 -8.78 5.77
C PHE A 69 -22.76 -9.02 7.11
N PRO A 70 -22.01 -9.36 8.17
CA PRO A 70 -22.59 -9.51 9.50
C PRO A 70 -22.98 -8.15 10.07
N ASP A 71 -24.07 -8.12 10.84
CA ASP A 71 -24.48 -6.91 11.57
C ASP A 71 -23.49 -6.59 12.70
N PHE A 72 -22.99 -7.60 13.41
CA PHE A 72 -22.14 -7.43 14.59
C PHE A 72 -20.88 -8.31 14.55
N LEU A 73 -19.81 -7.76 15.14
CA LEU A 73 -18.58 -8.50 15.42
C LEU A 73 -17.96 -8.01 16.72
N GLU A 74 -17.71 -8.92 17.65
CA GLU A 74 -17.03 -8.58 18.90
C GLU A 74 -15.52 -8.56 18.70
N VAL A 75 -14.85 -7.55 19.26
CA VAL A 75 -13.40 -7.36 19.09
C VAL A 75 -12.73 -6.92 20.40
N GLY A 76 -11.47 -7.29 20.58
CA GLY A 76 -10.62 -6.81 21.66
C GLY A 76 -10.12 -5.37 21.42
N PHE A 77 -9.46 -4.80 22.43
CA PHE A 77 -9.06 -3.39 22.42
C PHE A 77 -8.03 -3.04 21.34
N ASP A 78 -7.05 -3.90 21.05
CA ASP A 78 -6.03 -3.63 20.01
C ASP A 78 -6.68 -3.50 18.62
N VAL A 79 -7.60 -4.40 18.31
CA VAL A 79 -8.35 -4.40 17.05
C VAL A 79 -9.26 -3.16 16.99
N TRP A 80 -9.94 -2.83 18.09
CA TRP A 80 -10.82 -1.67 18.15
C TRP A 80 -10.06 -0.35 17.93
N PHE A 81 -8.93 -0.16 18.61
CA PHE A 81 -8.10 1.04 18.43
C PHE A 81 -7.47 1.09 17.04
N SER A 82 -7.08 -0.06 16.47
CA SER A 82 -6.60 -0.11 15.08
C SER A 82 -7.64 0.38 14.07
N VAL A 83 -8.93 0.05 14.28
CA VAL A 83 -10.03 0.54 13.44
C VAL A 83 -10.29 2.03 13.66
N HIS A 84 -10.26 2.49 14.91
CA HIS A 84 -10.36 3.90 15.24
C HIS A 84 -9.26 4.71 14.52
N ASP A 85 -8.01 4.27 14.64
CA ASP A 85 -6.86 4.95 14.03
C ASP A 85 -6.91 4.89 12.51
N TRP A 86 -7.43 3.80 11.93
CA TRP A 86 -7.72 3.74 10.50
C TRP A 86 -8.72 4.82 10.07
N HIS A 87 -9.83 4.99 10.79
CA HIS A 87 -10.80 6.06 10.50
C HIS A 87 -10.15 7.45 10.56
N VAL A 88 -9.33 7.70 11.58
CA VAL A 88 -8.61 8.97 11.76
C VAL A 88 -7.59 9.18 10.62
N ARG A 89 -6.75 8.19 10.34
CA ARG A 89 -5.69 8.26 9.31
C ARG A 89 -6.26 8.55 7.94
N TRP A 90 -7.36 7.89 7.59
CA TRP A 90 -7.98 7.98 6.26
C TRP A 90 -9.15 8.96 6.19
N GLN A 91 -9.36 9.74 7.25
CA GLN A 91 -10.44 10.73 7.38
C GLN A 91 -11.81 10.15 7.01
N GLN A 92 -12.03 8.88 7.35
CA GLN A 92 -13.30 8.23 7.09
C GLN A 92 -14.32 8.65 8.15
N PRO A 93 -15.60 8.82 7.78
CA PRO A 93 -16.65 9.09 8.75
C PRO A 93 -16.70 7.98 9.81
N MET A 94 -16.42 8.35 11.06
CA MET A 94 -16.45 7.44 12.19
C MET A 94 -17.75 7.58 12.97
N MET A 95 -18.52 6.49 13.05
CA MET A 95 -19.72 6.43 13.88
C MET A 95 -19.42 5.62 15.14
N LEU A 96 -19.38 6.33 16.27
CA LEU A 96 -19.22 5.74 17.60
C LEU A 96 -20.59 5.66 18.29
N GLY A 97 -20.77 4.65 19.13
CA GLY A 97 -22.01 4.44 19.87
C GLY A 97 -21.84 3.50 21.05
N ARG A 98 -22.98 3.04 21.56
CA ARG A 98 -23.05 1.96 22.54
C ARG A 98 -24.12 0.96 22.14
N ASP A 99 -23.88 -0.32 22.44
CA ASP A 99 -24.88 -1.37 22.28
C ASP A 99 -25.91 -1.35 23.43
N THR A 100 -26.88 -2.27 23.39
CA THR A 100 -27.91 -2.41 24.42
C THR A 100 -27.36 -2.77 25.80
N LEU A 101 -26.13 -3.28 25.87
CA LEU A 101 -25.42 -3.61 27.11
C LEU A 101 -24.46 -2.49 27.54
N GLY A 102 -24.45 -1.35 26.84
CA GLY A 102 -23.58 -0.20 27.14
C GLY A 102 -22.13 -0.35 26.67
N ARG A 103 -21.79 -1.40 25.92
CA ARG A 103 -20.45 -1.62 25.36
C ARG A 103 -20.21 -0.66 24.22
N TYR A 104 -18.99 -0.16 24.10
CA TYR A 104 -18.64 0.77 23.03
C TYR A 104 -18.71 0.10 21.67
N THR A 105 -19.24 0.81 20.69
CA THR A 105 -19.35 0.34 19.31
C THR A 105 -18.70 1.30 18.34
N ILE A 106 -18.09 0.78 17.27
CA ILE A 106 -17.62 1.54 16.11
C ILE A 106 -18.16 0.91 14.83
N ALA A 107 -18.72 1.71 13.94
CA ALA A 107 -19.18 1.22 12.64
C ALA A 107 -18.00 1.04 11.68
N LEU A 108 -17.98 -0.08 10.97
CA LEU A 108 -17.06 -0.36 9.88
C LEU A 108 -17.84 -0.96 8.70
N ASN A 109 -18.09 -0.15 7.68
CA ASN A 109 -19.00 -0.47 6.57
C ASN A 109 -20.40 -0.85 7.09
N GLN A 110 -20.89 -2.06 6.79
CA GLN A 110 -22.18 -2.57 7.28
C GLN A 110 -22.09 -3.30 8.62
N THR A 111 -20.90 -3.48 9.20
CA THR A 111 -20.72 -4.22 10.46
C THR A 111 -20.47 -3.25 11.61
N GLN A 112 -21.18 -3.44 12.72
CA GLN A 112 -20.92 -2.76 13.97
C GLN A 112 -19.95 -3.58 14.82
N LEU A 113 -18.75 -3.04 15.07
CA LEU A 113 -17.76 -3.68 15.92
C LEU A 113 -18.04 -3.33 17.38
N ILE A 114 -18.12 -4.34 18.24
CA ILE A 114 -18.44 -4.19 19.66
C ILE A 114 -17.17 -4.46 20.48
N LEU A 115 -16.77 -3.48 21.29
CA LEU A 115 -15.59 -3.59 22.15
C LEU A 115 -15.86 -4.54 23.32
N ARG A 116 -15.00 -5.55 23.43
CA ARG A 116 -14.87 -6.43 24.60
C ARG A 116 -13.58 -6.07 25.34
N PRO A 117 -13.65 -5.28 26.42
CA PRO A 117 -12.46 -4.92 27.20
C PRO A 117 -11.97 -6.06 28.11
N ASP A 118 -12.80 -7.10 28.29
CA ASP A 118 -12.58 -8.24 29.18
C ASP A 118 -11.78 -9.39 28.54
N VAL A 119 -11.53 -9.32 27.23
CA VAL A 119 -10.82 -10.35 26.46
C VAL A 119 -9.44 -9.85 26.01
N LEU A 120 -8.65 -10.73 25.41
CA LEU A 120 -7.34 -10.39 24.86
C LEU A 120 -7.45 -9.28 23.80
N GLY A 121 -6.44 -8.40 23.72
CA GLY A 121 -6.50 -7.22 22.84
C GLY A 121 -6.67 -7.55 21.35
N GLY A 122 -6.01 -8.59 20.85
CA GLY A 122 -6.16 -9.09 19.48
C GLY A 122 -7.38 -9.98 19.22
N PHE A 123 -8.30 -10.11 20.19
CA PHE A 123 -9.46 -11.00 20.07
C PHE A 123 -10.40 -10.60 18.93
N ILE A 124 -10.91 -11.59 18.21
CA ILE A 124 -12.00 -11.46 17.24
C ILE A 124 -13.01 -12.57 17.51
N GLY A 125 -14.24 -12.17 17.80
CA GLY A 125 -15.35 -13.06 18.05
C GLY A 125 -15.93 -13.65 16.76
N ILE A 126 -16.96 -14.47 16.93
CA ILE A 126 -17.74 -14.99 15.82
C ILE A 126 -18.66 -13.87 15.32
N ALA A 127 -18.71 -13.66 14.00
CA ALA A 127 -19.61 -12.72 13.36
C ALA A 127 -21.08 -13.20 13.45
N TYR A 128 -22.01 -12.31 13.73
CA TYR A 128 -23.44 -12.65 13.87
C TYR A 128 -24.36 -11.50 13.50
N ASP A 129 -25.64 -11.84 13.26
CA ASP A 129 -26.70 -10.88 12.99
C ASP A 129 -27.60 -10.67 14.22
N ASN A 130 -28.35 -9.58 14.23
CA ASN A 130 -29.43 -9.44 15.19
C ASN A 130 -30.48 -10.53 14.93
N ARG A 131 -30.84 -11.31 15.96
CA ARG A 131 -31.90 -12.32 15.86
C ARG A 131 -33.28 -11.70 15.99
#